data_AF-A0A6B1DRH3-F1
#
_entry.id   AF-A0A6B1DRH3-F1
#
_cell.length_a   1.000
_cell.length_b   1.000
_cell.length_c   1.000
_cell.angle_alpha   90.00
_cell.angle_beta   90.00
_cell.angle_gamma   90.00
#
_symmetry.space_group_name_H-M   'P 1'
#
loop_
_entity.id
_entity.type
_entity.pdbx_description
1 polymer ?
#
loop_
_entity_poly.entity_id
_entity_poly.type
_entity_poly.pdbx_seq_one_letter_code
_entity_poly.pdbx_strand_id
1 'polypeptide(L)'
;MPKTRVHVGRMSLVLLVTLIMPLIIGGLVDVLTETFPWVTIGFAVVSLPVAAFFVVRQGLAEMNQVIDTHAPAAPADPLPGASLPTQSRQG
;
A
#
# COMPACT_ATOMS: atom_id res chain seq x y z
N MET A 1 10.70 -10.94 17.75
CA MET A 1 10.07 -10.87 16.41
C MET A 1 9.23 -9.60 16.33
N PRO A 2 9.64 -8.59 15.57
CA PRO A 2 8.79 -7.41 15.38
C PRO A 2 7.52 -7.83 14.66
N LYS A 3 6.37 -7.62 15.31
CA LYS A 3 5.04 -7.83 14.71
C LYS A 3 4.88 -6.79 13.61
N THR A 4 5.05 -7.18 12.36
CA THR A 4 4.68 -6.36 11.20
C THR A 4 3.18 -6.09 11.28
N ARG A 5 2.81 -4.91 11.79
CA ARG A 5 1.41 -4.53 11.91
C ARG A 5 1.00 -3.88 10.61
N VAL A 6 0.08 -4.53 9.91
CA VAL A 6 -0.68 -3.91 8.82
C VAL A 6 -1.26 -2.62 9.36
N HIS A 7 -0.95 -1.48 8.73
CA HIS A 7 -1.47 -0.18 9.13
C HIS A 7 -2.90 -0.01 8.60
N VAL A 8 -3.79 -0.92 8.98
CA VAL A 8 -5.20 -0.97 8.56
C VAL A 8 -5.89 0.38 8.84
N GLY A 9 -5.57 0.99 9.99
CA GLY A 9 -6.12 2.31 10.33
C GLY A 9 -5.76 3.41 9.34
N ARG A 10 -4.56 3.36 8.73
CA ARG A 10 -4.15 4.34 7.71
C ARG A 10 -4.84 4.08 6.37
N MET A 11 -5.07 2.82 6.02
CA MET A 11 -5.89 2.41 4.87
C MET A 11 -7.33 2.89 5.02
N SER A 12 -7.97 2.62 6.17
CA SER A 12 -9.34 3.03 6.45
C SER A 12 -9.49 4.55 6.44
N LEU A 13 -8.51 5.29 6.98
CA LEU A 13 -8.52 6.75 6.96
C LEU A 13 -8.40 7.31 5.54
N VAL A 14 -7.50 6.75 4.71
CA VAL A 14 -7.38 7.15 3.30
C VAL A 14 -8.71 6.91 2.58
N LEU A 15 -9.30 5.72 2.73
CA LEU A 15 -10.55 5.35 2.06
C LEU A 15 -11.72 6.24 2.52
N LEU A 16 -11.80 6.54 3.82
CA LEU A 16 -12.77 7.47 4.39
C LEU A 16 -12.66 8.86 3.77
N VAL A 17 -11.44 9.40 3.67
CA VAL A 17 -11.19 10.76 3.16
C VAL A 17 -11.35 10.83 1.64
N THR A 18 -10.93 9.81 0.90
CA THR A 18 -10.95 9.84 -0.57
C THR A 18 -12.28 9.43 -1.17
N LEU A 19 -13.10 8.65 -0.45
CA LEU A 19 -14.36 8.12 -0.98
C LEU A 19 -15.58 8.61 -0.19
N ILE A 20 -15.57 8.48 1.13
CA ILE A 20 -16.76 8.77 1.93
C ILE A 20 -16.95 10.29 2.08
N MET A 21 -15.89 11.04 2.35
CA MET A 21 -15.98 12.49 2.53
C MET A 21 -16.53 13.22 1.28
N PRO A 22 -16.05 12.97 0.04
CA PRO A 22 -16.59 13.61 -1.16
C PRO A 22 -18.07 13.28 -1.41
N LEU A 23 -18.49 12.05 -1.11
CA LEU A 23 -19.88 11.64 -1.26
C LEU A 23 -20.81 12.30 -0.25
N ILE A 24 -20.37 12.44 1.01
CA ILE A 24 -21.13 13.18 2.03
C ILE A 24 -21.26 14.65 1.63
N ILE A 25 -20.17 15.27 1.16
CA ILE A 25 -20.19 16.65 0.70
C ILE A 25 -21.14 16.79 -0.50
N GLY A 26 -21.02 15.92 -1.50
CA GLY A 26 -21.89 15.92 -2.67
C GLY A 26 -23.37 15.77 -2.29
N GLY A 27 -23.68 14.84 -1.39
CA GLY A 27 -25.04 14.61 -0.91
C GLY A 27 -25.59 15.80 -0.12
N LEU A 28 -24.76 16.43 0.71
CA LEU A 28 -25.17 17.64 1.43
C LEU A 28 -25.45 18.79 0.47
N VAL A 29 -24.62 18.97 -0.56
CA VAL A 29 -24.85 19.97 -1.60
C VAL A 29 -26.17 19.68 -2.32
N ASP A 30 -26.39 18.45 -2.78
CA ASP A 30 -27.63 18.09 -3.49
C ASP A 30 -28.88 18.37 -2.65
N VAL A 31 -28.85 18.07 -1.35
CA VAL A 31 -29.95 18.39 -0.42
C VAL A 31 -30.14 19.89 -0.26
N LEU A 32 -29.05 20.66 -0.13
CA LEU A 32 -29.11 22.11 0.09
C LEU A 32 -29.52 22.90 -1.15
N THR A 33 -29.16 22.42 -2.35
CA THR A 33 -29.47 23.11 -3.61
C THR A 33 -30.72 22.57 -4.30
N GLU A 34 -31.41 21.60 -3.69
CA GLU A 34 -32.52 20.83 -4.29
C GLU A 34 -32.17 20.30 -5.69
N THR A 35 -30.87 20.12 -5.94
CA THR A 35 -30.44 19.51 -7.18
C THR A 35 -30.73 18.03 -7.05
N PHE A 36 -31.35 17.47 -8.10
CA PHE A 36 -31.28 16.03 -8.33
C PHE A 36 -29.83 15.55 -8.12
N PRO A 37 -29.58 14.27 -7.76
CA PRO A 37 -28.31 13.77 -7.20
C PRO A 37 -27.08 13.80 -8.15
N TRP A 38 -27.09 14.69 -9.15
CA TRP A 38 -26.06 14.96 -10.12
C TRP A 38 -24.74 15.39 -9.48
N VAL A 39 -24.76 16.18 -8.40
CA VAL A 39 -23.51 16.61 -7.75
C VAL A 39 -22.85 15.42 -7.07
N THR A 40 -23.62 14.62 -6.33
CA THR A 40 -23.16 13.37 -5.72
C THR A 40 -22.63 12.39 -6.76
N ILE A 41 -23.33 12.23 -7.90
CA ILE A 41 -22.86 11.39 -9.01
C ILE A 41 -21.52 11.90 -9.55
N GLY A 42 -21.37 13.21 -9.75
CA GLY A 42 -20.11 13.81 -10.18
C GLY A 42 -18.96 13.51 -9.22
N PHE A 43 -19.19 13.68 -7.92
CA PHE A 43 -18.21 13.32 -6.90
C PHE A 43 -17.90 11.81 -6.88
N ALA A 44 -18.90 10.94 -7.06
CA ALA A 44 -18.71 9.49 -7.12
C ALA A 44 -17.81 9.10 -8.29
N VAL A 45 -18.07 9.64 -9.49
CA VAL A 45 -17.30 9.35 -10.71
C VAL A 45 -15.82 9.71 -10.54
N VAL A 46 -15.49 10.79 -9.82
CA VAL A 46 -14.11 11.20 -9.58
C VAL A 46 -13.47 10.44 -8.40
N SER A 47 -14.21 10.21 -7.32
CA SER A 47 -13.68 9.61 -6.10
C SER A 47 -13.44 8.10 -6.20
N LEU A 48 -14.26 7.37 -6.95
CA LEU A 48 -14.12 5.93 -7.19
C LEU A 48 -12.75 5.53 -7.79
N PRO A 49 -12.30 6.09 -8.93
CA PRO A 49 -11.00 5.73 -9.50
C PRO A 49 -9.83 6.15 -8.60
N VAL A 50 -9.94 7.27 -7.90
CA VAL A 50 -8.93 7.73 -6.93
C VAL A 50 -8.82 6.75 -5.77
N ALA A 51 -9.94 6.34 -5.18
CA ALA A 51 -9.96 5.35 -4.11
C ALA A 51 -9.38 4.00 -4.57
N ALA A 52 -9.76 3.53 -5.77
CA ALA A 52 -9.23 2.31 -6.35
C ALA A 52 -7.70 2.37 -6.51
N PHE A 53 -7.15 3.49 -7.00
CA PHE A 53 -5.72 3.69 -7.13
C PHE A 53 -4.98 3.57 -5.79
N PHE A 54 -5.51 4.20 -4.73
CA PHE A 54 -4.90 4.12 -3.40
C PHE A 54 -4.96 2.71 -2.81
N VAL A 55 -6.08 2.00 -2.97
CA VAL A 55 -6.23 0.61 -2.52
C VAL A 55 -5.22 -0.29 -3.21
N VAL A 56 -5.08 -0.19 -4.53
CA VAL A 56 -4.11 -1.00 -5.31
C VAL A 56 -2.68 -0.68 -4.88
N ARG A 57 -2.32 0.60 -4.77
CA ARG A 57 -0.97 1.00 -4.37
C ARG A 57 -0.60 0.48 -2.98
N GLN A 58 -1.54 0.52 -2.04
CA GLN A 58 -1.29 -0.01 -0.70
C GLN A 58 -1.24 -1.53 -0.67
N GLY A 59 -2.09 -2.23 -1.44
CA GLY A 59 -1.99 -3.69 -1.59
C GLY A 59 -0.63 -4.13 -2.13
N LEU A 60 -0.09 -3.42 -3.14
CA LEU A 60 1.26 -3.68 -3.65
C LEU A 60 2.35 -3.39 -2.61
N ALA A 61 2.22 -2.33 -1.82
CA ALA A 61 3.16 -2.03 -0.75
C ALA A 61 3.18 -3.12 0.33
N GLU A 62 2.01 -3.67 0.69
CA GLU A 62 1.90 -4.79 1.61
C GLU A 62 2.51 -6.07 1.03
N MET A 63 2.27 -6.36 -0.25
CA MET A 63 2.88 -7.50 -0.93
C MET A 63 4.41 -7.40 -0.95
N ASN A 64 4.96 -6.22 -1.29
CA ASN A 64 6.41 -5.99 -1.23
C ASN A 64 6.97 -6.20 0.17
N GLN A 65 6.27 -5.75 1.21
CA GLN A 65 6.69 -5.96 2.59
C GLN A 65 6.71 -7.44 2.98
N VAL A 66 5.74 -8.22 2.53
CA VAL A 66 5.71 -9.69 2.72
C VAL A 66 6.87 -10.34 1.97
N ILE A 67 7.12 -9.92 0.72
CA ILE A 67 8.25 -10.42 -0.08
C ILE A 67 9.57 -10.12 0.63
N ASP A 68 9.82 -8.89 1.07
CA ASP A 68 11.07 -8.56 1.77
C ASP A 68 11.24 -9.33 3.10
N THR A 69 10.14 -9.69 3.75
CA THR A 69 10.15 -10.45 5.01
C THR A 69 10.41 -11.94 4.80
N HIS A 70 9.94 -12.50 3.68
CA HIS A 70 10.01 -13.94 3.38
C HIS A 70 11.00 -14.30 2.28
N ALA A 71 11.54 -13.32 1.56
CA ALA A 71 12.63 -13.52 0.62
C ALA A 71 13.83 -14.04 1.42
N PRO A 72 14.40 -15.20 1.04
CA PRO A 72 15.66 -15.65 1.60
C PRO A 72 16.66 -14.51 1.44
N ALA A 73 17.39 -14.17 2.51
CA ALA A 73 18.51 -13.26 2.38
C ALA A 73 19.37 -13.74 1.21
N ALA A 74 19.63 -12.85 0.24
CA ALA A 74 20.57 -13.15 -0.83
C ALA A 74 21.81 -13.79 -0.18
N PRO A 75 22.31 -14.94 -0.69
CA PRO A 75 23.55 -15.50 -0.18
C PRO A 75 24.55 -14.36 -0.17
N ALA A 76 25.12 -14.04 1.00
CA ALA A 76 26.12 -12.99 1.08
C ALA A 76 27.16 -13.30 0.01
N ASP A 77 27.21 -12.48 -1.04
CA ASP A 77 28.25 -12.61 -2.05
C ASP A 77 29.57 -12.66 -1.28
N PRO A 78 30.43 -13.68 -1.51
CA PRO A 78 31.69 -13.75 -0.81
C PRO A 78 32.41 -12.44 -1.06
N LEU A 79 32.74 -11.70 0.01
CA LEU A 79 33.57 -10.51 -0.10
C LEU A 79 34.77 -10.84 -1.03
N PRO A 80 35.05 -10.02 -2.06
CA PRO A 80 36.26 -10.19 -2.86
C PRO A 80 37.46 -9.94 -1.94
N GLY A 81 38.01 -11.02 -1.37
CA GLY A 81 39.06 -10.96 -0.35
C GLY A 81 39.00 -12.05 0.72
N ALA A 82 37.95 -12.88 0.77
CA ALA A 82 37.94 -14.06 1.63
C ALA A 82 38.93 -15.11 1.10
N SER A 83 40.17 -15.02 1.58
CA SER A 83 41.21 -16.02 1.39
C SER A 83 40.67 -17.41 1.78
N LEU A 84 40.51 -18.27 0.79
CA LEU A 84 40.25 -19.70 0.98
C LEU A 84 41.34 -20.28 1.90
N PRO A 85 41.00 -21.06 2.94
CA PRO A 85 42.01 -21.74 3.72
C PRO A 85 42.68 -22.76 2.81
N THR A 86 43.96 -22.51 2.48
CA THR A 86 44.84 -23.43 1.77
C THR A 86 44.84 -24.75 2.51
N GLN A 87 44.10 -25.74 2.00
CA GLN A 87 44.10 -27.09 2.50
C GLN A 87 45.48 -27.67 2.19
N SER A 88 46.40 -27.56 3.16
CA SER A 88 47.71 -28.19 3.13
C SER A 88 47.51 -29.69 3.12
N ARG A 89 47.50 -30.28 1.93
CA ARG A 89 47.62 -31.71 1.71
C ARG A 89 49.01 -32.14 2.16
N GLN A 90 49.15 -32.51 3.44
CA GLN A 90 50.32 -33.25 3.92
C GLN A 90 50.25 -34.67 3.34
N GLY A 91 51.34 -35.07 2.69
CA GLY A 91 51.57 -36.42 2.19
C GLY A 91 52.11 -37.36 3.27
#